data_AF-A0A173SVY9-F1
#
_entry.id   AF-A0A173SVY9-F1
#
_cell.length_a   1.000
_cell.length_b   1.000
_cell.length_c   1.000
_cell.angle_alpha   90.00
_cell.angle_beta   90.00
_cell.angle_gamma   90.00
#
_symmetry.space_group_name_H-M   'P 1'
#
loop_
_entity.id
_entity.type
_entity.pdbx_description
1 polymer ?
#
loop_
_entity_poly.entity_id
_entity_poly.type
_entity_poly.pdbx_seq_one_letter_code
_entity_poly.pdbx_strand_id
1 'polypeptide(L)'
;MNRKTTKKVDESTLTTLCAVCRGAFLDAKGVRLRRADPRQLVKDVCTYCQTRYGFDYYVQPIVRKSKMTGKENRRETEPAYADMKPHIGSEQGGKRPVVVLQNNIGNRHSPTLIVATVTTRTEKKKNQPTHVLVDSNPAFEEPSMILLEQIFTIDKSRIERFMGYASKAEMLRIDMALLVSLALNVLSGNRSE
;
A
#
# COMPACT_ATOMS: atom_id res chain seq x y z
N MET A 1 21.24 -24.53 36.12
CA MET A 1 20.09 -23.76 35.58
C MET A 1 20.58 -22.36 35.20
N ASN A 2 20.81 -22.07 33.91
CA ASN A 2 21.23 -20.74 33.45
C ASN A 2 20.23 -20.26 32.39
N ARG A 3 19.26 -19.43 32.79
CA ARG A 3 18.36 -18.73 31.85
C ARG A 3 19.16 -17.61 31.18
N LYS A 4 19.74 -17.88 30.00
CA LYS A 4 20.16 -16.81 29.09
C LYS A 4 18.90 -16.08 28.60
N THR A 5 18.55 -14.97 29.24
CA THR A 5 17.59 -14.02 28.71
C THR A 5 18.25 -13.25 27.58
N THR A 6 18.13 -13.76 26.35
CA THR A 6 18.43 -12.95 25.17
C THR A 6 17.41 -11.81 25.13
N LYS A 7 17.80 -10.62 25.58
CA LYS A 7 17.01 -9.39 25.38
C LYS A 7 16.81 -9.23 23.87
N LYS A 8 15.56 -9.30 23.41
CA LYS A 8 15.19 -8.88 22.05
C LYS A 8 15.63 -7.44 21.88
N VAL A 9 16.45 -7.16 20.88
CA VAL A 9 16.73 -5.78 20.45
C VAL A 9 15.40 -5.18 20.02
N ASP A 10 15.02 -4.06 20.64
CA ASP A 10 13.82 -3.31 20.27
C ASP A 10 14.13 -2.53 18.97
N GLU A 11 13.81 -3.15 17.82
CA GLU A 11 13.95 -2.56 16.47
C GLU A 11 12.92 -1.43 16.27
N SER A 12 12.98 -0.40 17.12
CA SER A 12 12.11 0.77 17.06
C SER A 12 12.84 1.95 16.43
N THR A 13 12.22 2.58 15.44
CA THR A 13 12.73 3.83 14.83
C THR A 13 12.03 5.03 15.46
N LEU A 14 12.78 6.03 15.90
CA LEU A 14 12.21 7.30 16.38
C LEU A 14 11.86 8.20 15.19
N THR A 15 10.61 8.66 15.10
CA THR A 15 10.15 9.49 13.99
C THR A 15 9.07 10.49 14.43
N THR A 16 9.17 11.73 13.94
CA THR A 16 8.17 12.77 14.14
C THR A 16 7.01 12.59 13.16
N LEU A 17 5.79 12.36 13.67
CA LEU A 17 4.59 12.17 12.86
C LEU A 17 3.51 13.22 13.20
N CYS A 18 3.01 13.92 12.18
CA CYS A 18 1.78 14.71 12.31
C CYS A 18 0.57 13.78 12.45
N ALA A 19 -0.58 14.33 12.88
CA ALA A 19 -1.80 13.55 13.11
C ALA A 19 -2.23 12.70 11.89
N VAL A 20 -2.05 13.22 10.68
CA VAL A 20 -2.43 12.54 9.44
C VAL A 20 -1.44 11.44 9.05
N CYS A 21 -0.14 11.72 9.08
CA CYS A 21 0.87 10.68 8.82
C CYS A 21 0.81 9.57 9.87
N ARG A 22 0.59 9.93 11.15
CA ARG A 22 0.33 8.95 12.22
C ARG A 22 -0.84 8.03 11.87
N GLY A 23 -1.94 8.59 11.36
CA GLY A 23 -3.09 7.79 10.88
C GLY A 23 -2.66 6.77 9.81
N ALA A 24 -1.86 7.20 8.83
CA ALA A 24 -1.38 6.31 7.76
C ALA A 24 -0.52 5.15 8.29
N PHE A 25 0.33 5.43 9.27
CA PHE A 25 1.11 4.38 9.94
C PHE A 25 0.21 3.41 10.71
N LEU A 26 -0.80 3.91 11.42
CA LEU A 26 -1.75 3.03 12.13
C LEU A 26 -2.57 2.16 11.17
N ASP A 27 -2.89 2.67 9.97
CA ASP A 27 -3.61 1.92 8.94
C ASP A 27 -2.73 0.87 8.23
N ALA A 28 -1.40 1.04 8.20
CA ALA A 28 -0.46 0.22 7.40
C ALA A 28 -0.23 -1.23 7.91
N LYS A 29 -1.12 -1.81 8.73
CA LYS A 29 -1.14 -3.20 9.22
C LYS A 29 0.23 -3.90 9.28
N GLY A 30 1.12 -3.35 10.10
CA GLY A 30 2.48 -3.90 10.23
C GLY A 30 3.37 -3.12 11.17
N VAL A 31 2.86 -2.03 11.76
CA VAL A 31 3.61 -1.14 12.64
C VAL A 31 2.78 -0.79 13.87
N ARG A 32 3.47 -0.69 15.01
CA ARG A 32 2.96 -0.18 16.28
C ARG A 32 3.62 1.17 16.50
N LEU A 33 2.81 2.17 16.81
CA LEU A 33 3.28 3.49 17.19
C LEU A 33 3.15 3.66 18.70
N ARG A 34 4.19 4.19 19.34
CA ARG A 34 4.16 4.62 20.74
C ARG A 34 4.72 6.03 20.83
N ARG A 35 4.02 6.95 21.51
CA ARG A 35 4.57 8.29 21.80
C ARG A 35 5.92 8.15 22.49
N ALA A 36 6.94 8.84 21.96
CA ALA A 36 8.28 8.84 22.54
C ALA A 36 8.28 9.55 23.89
N ASP A 37 7.71 10.75 23.92
CA ASP A 37 7.38 11.50 25.14
C ASP A 37 5.89 11.91 25.13
N PRO A 38 5.04 11.33 25.99
CA PRO A 38 3.65 11.74 26.15
C PRO A 38 3.47 13.19 26.61
N ARG A 39 4.49 13.80 27.22
CA ARG A 39 4.46 15.17 27.76
C ARG A 39 4.97 16.21 26.77
N GLN A 40 5.49 15.81 25.62
CA GLN A 40 5.93 16.75 24.58
C GLN A 40 4.76 17.67 24.16
N LEU A 41 4.91 18.96 24.43
CA LEU A 41 3.95 20.01 24.05
C LEU A 41 4.35 20.70 22.74
N VAL A 42 5.65 20.90 22.53
CA VAL A 42 6.21 21.50 21.31
C VAL A 42 6.17 20.46 20.18
N LYS A 43 5.65 20.86 19.03
CA LYS A 43 5.55 19.98 17.86
C LYS A 43 6.64 20.32 16.86
N ASP A 44 7.25 19.30 16.28
CA ASP A 44 8.26 19.43 15.24
C ASP A 44 7.69 19.15 13.86
N VAL A 45 8.41 19.54 12.80
CA VAL A 45 8.00 19.26 11.43
C VAL A 45 7.95 17.75 11.20
N CYS A 46 6.81 17.25 10.73
CA CYS A 46 6.63 15.83 10.45
C CYS A 46 7.63 15.34 9.41
N THR A 47 8.37 14.29 9.75
CA THR A 47 9.43 13.72 8.91
C THR A 47 8.91 13.26 7.53
N TYR A 48 7.67 12.75 7.47
CA TYR A 48 7.12 12.15 6.24
C TYR A 48 6.51 13.15 5.27
N CYS A 49 5.70 14.10 5.76
CA CYS A 49 5.04 15.07 4.87
C CYS A 49 5.77 16.41 4.79
N GLN A 50 6.73 16.65 5.67
CA GLN A 50 7.58 17.86 5.74
C GLN A 50 6.82 19.20 5.77
N THR A 51 5.51 19.16 6.00
CA THR A 51 4.61 20.34 5.89
C THR A 51 3.81 20.58 7.16
N ARG A 52 3.47 19.52 7.90
CA ARG A 52 2.61 19.61 9.10
C ARG A 52 3.42 19.33 10.35
N TYR A 53 3.05 19.98 11.44
CA TYR A 53 3.66 19.77 12.75
C TYR A 53 3.11 18.52 13.44
N GLY A 54 4.00 17.81 14.15
CA GLY A 54 3.76 16.50 14.71
C GLY A 54 4.56 16.25 15.98
N PHE A 55 4.58 14.99 16.36
CA PHE A 55 5.04 14.52 17.65
C PHE A 55 5.92 13.31 17.46
N ASP A 56 6.84 13.05 18.38
CA ASP A 56 7.74 11.92 18.24
C ASP A 56 7.10 10.59 18.64
N TYR A 57 7.30 9.58 17.81
CA TYR A 57 6.85 8.22 18.02
C TYR A 57 7.99 7.23 17.79
N TYR A 58 8.04 6.21 18.63
CA TYR A 58 8.71 4.97 18.32
C TYR A 58 7.82 4.15 17.37
N VAL A 59 8.33 3.88 16.17
CA VAL A 59 7.71 3.04 15.15
C VAL A 59 8.34 1.64 15.23
N GLN A 60 7.55 0.66 15.64
CA GLN A 60 7.97 -0.73 15.81
C GLN A 60 7.24 -1.64 14.82
N PRO A 61 7.93 -2.47 14.02
CA PRO A 61 7.26 -3.47 13.22
C PRO A 61 6.49 -4.48 14.10
N ILE A 62 5.25 -4.81 13.72
CA ILE A 62 4.46 -5.83 14.41
C ILE A 62 4.69 -7.18 13.73
N VAL A 63 5.39 -8.07 14.42
CA VAL A 63 5.45 -9.49 14.08
C VAL A 63 4.17 -10.16 14.59
N ARG A 64 3.11 -10.28 13.76
CA ARG A 64 1.87 -10.97 14.15
C ARG A 64 2.00 -12.49 13.95
N LYS A 65 1.69 -13.28 15.00
CA LYS A 65 1.15 -14.64 14.80
C LYS A 65 -0.34 -14.48 14.47
N SER A 66 -0.78 -15.03 13.34
CA SER A 66 -2.11 -14.77 12.77
C SER A 66 -3.27 -15.08 13.72
N LYS A 67 -4.02 -14.06 14.15
CA LYS A 67 -5.45 -14.16 14.44
C LYS A 67 -6.13 -12.94 13.85
N MET A 68 -6.98 -13.19 12.86
CA MET A 68 -7.61 -12.17 12.03
C MET A 68 -9.04 -11.98 12.53
N THR A 69 -9.27 -10.96 13.38
CA THR A 69 -10.61 -10.59 13.86
C THR A 69 -10.71 -9.08 14.01
N GLY A 70 -11.76 -8.48 13.42
CA GLY A 70 -12.19 -7.10 13.68
C GLY A 70 -12.40 -6.26 12.43
N LYS A 71 -13.44 -5.40 12.43
CA LYS A 71 -13.75 -4.39 11.39
C LYS A 71 -12.52 -3.50 11.17
N GLU A 72 -11.79 -3.73 10.10
CA GLU A 72 -10.55 -3.02 9.76
C GLU A 72 -10.84 -1.85 8.81
N ASN A 73 -10.20 -0.70 9.04
CA ASN A 73 -9.94 0.31 8.01
C ASN A 73 -9.19 -0.39 6.86
N ARG A 74 -9.92 -0.85 5.85
CA ARG A 74 -9.34 -1.49 4.67
C ARG A 74 -9.03 -0.40 3.64
N ARG A 75 -7.89 -0.54 2.96
CA ARG A 75 -7.64 0.18 1.72
C ARG A 75 -8.80 -0.13 0.77
N GLU A 76 -9.43 0.92 0.26
CA GLU A 76 -10.40 0.81 -0.81
C GLU A 76 -9.61 0.97 -2.10
N THR A 77 -9.61 -0.07 -2.92
CA THR A 77 -8.97 -0.02 -4.23
C THR A 77 -10.04 0.20 -5.28
N GLU A 78 -9.85 1.27 -6.01
CA GLU A 78 -10.79 1.79 -6.98
C GLU A 78 -10.19 1.59 -8.38
N PRO A 79 -10.81 0.75 -9.22
CA PRO A 79 -10.60 0.83 -10.66
C PRO A 79 -10.98 2.21 -11.18
N ALA A 80 -10.12 2.79 -12.01
CA ALA A 80 -10.30 4.10 -12.63
C ALA A 80 -9.79 4.08 -14.07
N TYR A 81 -10.27 4.99 -14.91
CA TYR A 81 -9.78 5.16 -16.27
C TYR A 81 -8.83 6.36 -16.32
N ALA A 82 -7.63 6.19 -16.87
CA ALA A 82 -6.57 7.20 -16.82
C ALA A 82 -5.81 7.36 -18.14
N ASP A 83 -5.29 8.57 -18.39
CA ASP A 83 -4.34 8.82 -19.47
C ASP A 83 -2.90 8.61 -18.99
N MET A 84 -2.28 7.52 -19.46
CA MET A 84 -0.90 7.13 -19.14
C MET A 84 0.11 7.64 -20.18
N LYS A 85 -0.19 8.70 -20.93
CA LYS A 85 0.76 9.34 -21.86
C LYS A 85 1.47 10.56 -21.23
N PRO A 86 2.71 10.87 -21.62
CA PRO A 86 3.62 10.06 -22.43
C PRO A 86 4.13 8.85 -21.63
N HIS A 87 4.68 7.86 -22.34
CA HIS A 87 5.34 6.69 -21.77
C HIS A 87 6.59 6.39 -22.59
N ILE A 88 7.57 5.72 -21.97
CA ILE A 88 8.85 5.40 -22.60
C ILE A 88 9.05 3.88 -22.65
N GLY A 89 9.48 3.37 -23.80
CA GLY A 89 9.85 1.96 -23.96
C GLY A 89 8.70 1.00 -23.66
N SER A 90 8.88 0.15 -22.64
CA SER A 90 7.93 -0.91 -22.26
C SER A 90 6.94 -0.52 -21.16
N GLU A 91 6.93 0.75 -20.74
CA GLU A 91 5.92 1.29 -19.84
C GLU A 91 4.51 1.12 -20.45
N GLN A 92 3.56 0.66 -19.64
CA GLN A 92 2.17 0.56 -20.09
C GLN A 92 1.53 1.94 -20.26
N GLY A 93 1.52 2.41 -21.50
CA GLY A 93 0.92 3.68 -21.88
C GLY A 93 -0.51 3.61 -22.42
N GLY A 94 -0.97 4.77 -22.89
CA GLY A 94 -2.28 4.98 -23.49
C GLY A 94 -3.37 5.31 -22.48
N LYS A 95 -4.57 5.60 -22.97
CA LYS A 95 -5.75 5.71 -22.12
C LYS A 95 -6.23 4.31 -21.79
N ARG A 96 -6.30 3.98 -20.51
CA ARG A 96 -6.64 2.62 -20.07
C ARG A 96 -7.16 2.58 -18.64
N PRO A 97 -7.80 1.47 -18.24
CA PRO A 97 -8.09 1.24 -16.85
C PRO A 97 -6.79 1.07 -16.04
N VAL A 98 -6.85 1.56 -14.82
CA VAL A 98 -5.84 1.46 -13.78
C VAL A 98 -6.51 1.13 -12.45
N VAL A 99 -5.74 0.64 -11.50
CA VAL A 99 -6.23 0.25 -10.18
C VAL A 99 -5.44 1.00 -9.12
N VAL A 100 -6.14 1.77 -8.27
CA VAL A 100 -5.50 2.57 -7.20
C VAL A 100 -4.97 1.66 -6.08
N LEU A 101 -3.65 1.68 -5.88
CA LEU A 101 -2.93 0.89 -4.87
C LEU A 101 -2.59 1.68 -3.61
N GLN A 102 -2.63 3.01 -3.68
CA GLN A 102 -2.27 3.89 -2.57
C GLN A 102 -3.27 3.82 -1.42
N ASN A 103 -2.79 4.05 -0.20
CA ASN A 103 -3.62 4.07 1.00
C ASN A 103 -4.61 5.26 1.00
N ASN A 104 -5.73 5.12 1.70
CA ASN A 104 -6.84 6.08 1.68
C ASN A 104 -6.43 7.49 2.17
N ILE A 105 -5.47 7.59 3.11
CA ILE A 105 -4.96 8.88 3.58
C ILE A 105 -4.18 9.59 2.47
N GLY A 106 -3.32 8.83 1.77
CA GLY A 106 -2.65 9.27 0.57
C GLY A 106 -3.64 9.74 -0.49
N ASN A 107 -4.63 8.91 -0.81
CA ASN A 107 -5.67 9.22 -1.80
C ASN A 107 -6.44 10.50 -1.43
N ARG A 108 -6.71 10.75 -0.15
CA ARG A 108 -7.44 11.94 0.30
C ARG A 108 -6.59 13.21 0.25
N HIS A 109 -5.32 13.15 0.64
CA HIS A 109 -4.53 14.36 0.91
C HIS A 109 -3.40 14.64 -0.08
N SER A 110 -2.95 13.65 -0.85
CA SER A 110 -1.91 13.81 -1.87
C SER A 110 -2.51 14.38 -3.17
N PRO A 111 -1.78 15.20 -3.94
CA PRO A 111 -2.16 15.52 -5.32
C PRO A 111 -1.98 14.32 -6.28
N THR A 112 -1.20 13.31 -5.87
CA THR A 112 -0.89 12.11 -6.67
C THR A 112 -1.55 10.83 -6.15
N LEU A 113 -1.67 9.84 -7.03
CA LEU A 113 -2.12 8.47 -6.77
C LEU A 113 -1.03 7.47 -7.18
N ILE A 114 -0.88 6.36 -6.45
CA ILE A 114 -0.11 5.18 -6.88
C ILE A 114 -1.08 4.18 -7.51
N VAL A 115 -0.86 3.81 -8.76
CA VAL A 115 -1.74 2.94 -9.53
C VAL A 115 -0.98 1.80 -10.20
N ALA A 116 -1.64 0.66 -10.43
CA ALA A 116 -1.19 -0.36 -11.37
C ALA A 116 -2.02 -0.32 -12.65
N THR A 117 -1.39 -0.57 -13.79
CA THR A 117 -2.09 -0.59 -15.08
C THR A 117 -2.87 -1.90 -15.29
N VAL A 118 -3.93 -1.80 -16.08
CA VAL A 118 -4.77 -2.95 -16.47
C VAL A 118 -4.68 -3.17 -17.97
N THR A 119 -4.76 -4.42 -18.41
CA THR A 119 -4.87 -4.81 -19.82
C THR A 119 -5.97 -5.84 -20.02
N THR A 120 -6.61 -5.83 -21.18
CA THR A 120 -7.61 -6.84 -21.57
C THR A 120 -6.96 -8.04 -22.28
N ARG A 121 -5.63 -8.01 -22.49
CA ARG A 121 -4.85 -9.11 -23.08
C ARG A 121 -4.53 -10.20 -22.05
N THR A 122 -5.56 -10.85 -21.53
CA THR A 122 -5.50 -11.81 -20.41
C THR A 122 -4.70 -13.08 -20.70
N GLU A 123 -4.63 -13.55 -21.95
CA GLU A 123 -3.88 -14.76 -22.28
C GLU A 123 -2.36 -14.58 -22.28
N LYS A 124 -1.88 -13.33 -22.35
CA LYS A 124 -0.44 -13.06 -22.42
C LYS A 124 0.17 -13.16 -21.03
N LYS A 125 1.10 -14.11 -20.85
CA LYS A 125 1.83 -14.33 -19.56
C LYS A 125 0.91 -14.59 -18.36
N LYS A 126 -0.26 -15.21 -18.58
CA LYS A 126 -1.29 -15.44 -17.55
C LYS A 126 -0.84 -16.09 -16.24
N ASN A 127 0.29 -16.80 -16.24
CA ASN A 127 0.86 -17.46 -15.07
C ASN A 127 1.92 -16.62 -14.32
N GLN A 128 2.11 -15.35 -14.71
CA GLN A 128 3.06 -14.48 -14.04
C GLN A 128 2.55 -14.12 -12.64
N PRO A 129 3.36 -14.26 -11.58
CA PRO A 129 2.87 -14.12 -10.20
C PRO A 129 2.52 -12.68 -9.81
N THR A 130 2.89 -11.69 -10.65
CA THR A 130 2.51 -10.28 -10.51
C THR A 130 1.21 -9.95 -11.24
N HIS A 131 0.55 -10.92 -11.88
CA HIS A 131 -0.68 -10.71 -12.64
C HIS A 131 -1.90 -11.15 -11.84
N VAL A 132 -2.95 -10.33 -11.86
CA VAL A 132 -4.22 -10.65 -11.21
C VAL A 132 -5.34 -10.56 -12.23
N LEU A 133 -5.94 -11.70 -12.56
CA LEU A 133 -7.11 -11.78 -13.42
C LEU A 133 -8.38 -11.30 -12.68
N VAL A 134 -9.15 -10.43 -13.33
CA VAL A 134 -10.43 -9.92 -12.88
C VAL A 134 -11.44 -10.16 -14.00
N ASP A 135 -12.24 -11.22 -13.85
CA ASP A 135 -13.20 -11.69 -14.86
C ASP A 135 -14.66 -11.37 -14.54
N SER A 136 -14.94 -10.99 -13.29
CA SER A 136 -16.30 -10.88 -12.76
C SER A 136 -16.61 -9.52 -12.12
N ASN A 137 -15.69 -8.54 -12.20
CA ASN A 137 -15.91 -7.23 -11.60
C ASN A 137 -16.64 -6.31 -12.59
N PRO A 138 -17.81 -5.75 -12.21
CA PRO A 138 -18.62 -4.91 -13.09
C PRO A 138 -17.95 -3.57 -13.47
N ALA A 139 -16.85 -3.19 -12.81
CA ALA A 139 -16.06 -2.04 -13.21
C ALA A 139 -15.39 -2.23 -14.58
N PHE A 140 -15.20 -3.47 -15.05
CA PHE A 140 -14.60 -3.79 -16.34
C PHE A 140 -15.65 -4.39 -17.28
N GLU A 141 -15.67 -3.94 -18.55
CA GLU A 141 -16.60 -4.42 -19.57
C GLU A 141 -16.26 -5.84 -20.05
N GLU A 142 -15.00 -6.24 -19.92
CA GLU A 142 -14.48 -7.55 -20.32
C GLU A 142 -13.43 -8.06 -19.33
N PRO A 143 -13.11 -9.37 -19.33
CA PRO A 143 -12.06 -9.93 -18.48
C PRO A 143 -10.76 -9.15 -18.61
N SER A 144 -10.23 -8.72 -17.47
CA SER A 144 -9.15 -7.76 -17.39
C SER A 144 -8.04 -8.28 -16.48
N MET A 145 -6.80 -7.93 -16.77
CA MET A 145 -5.61 -8.36 -16.03
C MET A 145 -4.89 -7.15 -15.46
N ILE A 146 -4.77 -7.11 -14.13
CA ILE A 146 -4.01 -6.09 -13.40
C ILE A 146 -2.53 -6.51 -13.40
N LEU A 147 -1.65 -5.59 -13.78
CA LEU A 147 -0.21 -5.83 -13.95
C LEU A 147 0.55 -5.16 -12.79
N LEU A 148 0.84 -5.90 -11.72
CA LEU A 148 1.46 -5.32 -10.52
C LEU A 148 2.96 -5.04 -10.69
N GLU A 149 3.57 -5.43 -11.80
CA GLU A 149 4.91 -4.97 -12.21
C GLU A 149 4.89 -3.63 -12.97
N GLN A 150 3.71 -3.12 -13.32
CA GLN A 150 3.52 -1.86 -14.05
C GLN A 150 2.82 -0.83 -13.15
N ILE A 151 3.54 -0.41 -12.09
CA ILE A 151 3.08 0.54 -11.09
C ILE A 151 3.60 1.94 -11.39
N PHE A 152 2.74 2.93 -11.29
CA PHE A 152 3.05 4.33 -11.56
C PHE A 152 2.53 5.22 -10.45
N THR A 153 3.28 6.27 -10.12
CA THR A 153 2.75 7.43 -9.40
C THR A 153 2.27 8.45 -10.44
N ILE A 154 0.98 8.78 -10.42
CA ILE A 154 0.35 9.70 -11.37
C ILE A 154 -0.28 10.88 -10.64
N ASP A 155 -0.33 12.04 -11.28
CA ASP A 155 -1.14 13.15 -10.80
C ASP A 155 -2.63 12.82 -10.94
N LYS A 156 -3.46 13.25 -9.98
CA LYS A 156 -4.91 13.02 -10.00
C LYS A 156 -5.59 13.57 -11.25
N SER A 157 -5.04 14.60 -11.89
CA SER A 157 -5.54 15.13 -13.16
C SER A 157 -5.51 14.14 -14.32
N ARG A 158 -4.74 13.04 -14.20
CA ARG A 158 -4.70 11.97 -15.20
C ARG A 158 -5.89 11.01 -15.10
N ILE A 159 -6.63 11.02 -13.98
CA ILE A 159 -7.84 10.21 -13.82
C ILE A 159 -8.99 10.89 -14.55
N GLU A 160 -9.56 10.21 -15.54
CA GLU A 160 -10.72 10.70 -16.29
C GLU A 160 -12.03 10.35 -15.58
N ARG A 161 -12.13 9.12 -15.03
CA ARG A 161 -13.31 8.66 -14.28
C ARG A 161 -12.98 7.50 -13.36
N PHE A 162 -13.70 7.39 -12.24
CA PHE A 162 -13.74 6.19 -11.41
C PHE A 162 -14.74 5.18 -11.98
N MET A 163 -14.39 3.90 -11.95
CA MET A 163 -15.13 2.83 -12.61
C MET A 163 -15.84 1.90 -11.61
N GLY A 164 -15.42 1.88 -10.35
CA GLY A 164 -16.05 1.08 -9.29
C GLY A 164 -15.09 0.76 -8.16
N TYR A 165 -15.28 -0.40 -7.52
CA TYR A 165 -14.46 -0.88 -6.43
C TYR A 165 -14.03 -2.32 -6.65
N ALA A 166 -12.82 -2.66 -6.21
CA ALA A 166 -12.36 -4.04 -6.15
C ALA A 166 -13.08 -4.80 -5.02
N SER A 167 -13.42 -6.06 -5.28
CA SER A 167 -13.97 -6.96 -4.26
C SER A 167 -12.91 -7.30 -3.20
N LYS A 168 -13.35 -7.80 -2.03
CA LYS A 168 -12.42 -8.23 -0.98
C LYS A 168 -11.46 -9.34 -1.43
N ALA A 169 -11.92 -10.22 -2.32
CA ALA A 169 -11.13 -11.33 -2.85
C ALA A 169 -10.10 -10.83 -3.88
N GLU A 170 -10.49 -9.91 -4.76
CA GLU A 170 -9.56 -9.23 -5.66
C GLU A 170 -8.49 -8.47 -4.89
N MET A 171 -8.88 -7.72 -3.87
CA MET A 171 -7.96 -6.99 -3.01
C MET A 171 -6.89 -7.87 -2.38
N LEU A 172 -7.28 -9.04 -1.89
CA LEU A 172 -6.32 -9.98 -1.31
C LEU A 172 -5.32 -10.48 -2.36
N ARG A 173 -5.79 -10.78 -3.59
CA ARG A 173 -4.92 -11.22 -4.69
C ARG A 173 -3.98 -10.10 -5.16
N ILE A 174 -4.49 -8.87 -5.23
CA ILE A 174 -3.72 -7.66 -5.53
C ILE A 174 -2.62 -7.46 -4.49
N ASP A 175 -2.95 -7.55 -3.19
CA ASP A 175 -1.96 -7.39 -2.11
C ASP A 175 -0.88 -8.47 -2.19
N MET A 176 -1.24 -9.73 -2.43
CA MET A 176 -0.26 -10.81 -2.58
C MET A 176 0.64 -10.61 -3.80
N ALA A 177 0.08 -10.25 -4.95
CA ALA A 177 0.85 -9.96 -6.16
C ALA A 177 1.76 -8.73 -5.99
N LEU A 178 1.31 -7.72 -5.23
CA LEU A 178 2.09 -6.53 -4.90
C LEU A 178 3.29 -6.85 -4.00
N LEU A 179 3.11 -7.72 -3.00
CA LEU A 179 4.21 -8.20 -2.17
C LEU A 179 5.26 -8.92 -3.01
N VAL A 180 4.84 -9.77 -3.95
CA VAL A 180 5.76 -10.45 -4.89
C VAL A 180 6.47 -9.44 -5.79
N SER A 181 5.72 -8.52 -6.41
CA SER A 181 6.25 -7.53 -7.36
C SER A 181 7.33 -6.65 -6.74
N LEU A 182 7.12 -6.22 -5.50
CA LEU A 182 8.02 -5.32 -4.78
C LEU A 182 9.01 -6.07 -3.86
N ALA A 183 9.05 -7.41 -3.92
CA ALA A 183 9.85 -8.26 -3.05
C ALA A 183 9.71 -7.91 -1.55
N LEU A 184 8.48 -7.60 -1.11
CA LEU A 184 8.18 -7.24 0.27
C LEU A 184 7.88 -8.49 1.08
N ASN A 185 8.69 -8.72 2.12
CA ASN A 185 8.41 -9.74 3.10
C ASN A 185 7.38 -9.21 4.10
N VAL A 186 6.27 -9.94 4.26
CA VAL A 186 5.52 -9.84 5.51
C VAL A 186 6.52 -10.28 6.59
N LEU A 187 6.77 -9.43 7.58
CA LEU A 187 7.61 -9.78 8.73
C LEU A 187 6.93 -10.91 9.53
N SER A 188 6.95 -12.11 8.98
CA SER A 188 6.77 -13.36 9.70
C SER A 188 8.10 -13.59 10.39
N GLY A 189 8.07 -13.55 11.72
CA GLY A 189 9.27 -13.78 12.51
C GLY A 189 9.72 -15.23 12.38
N ASN A 190 10.44 -15.54 11.31
CA ASN A 190 11.31 -16.70 11.20
C ASN A 190 12.70 -16.17 10.83
N ARG A 191 13.55 -16.04 11.85
CA ARG A 191 15.00 -16.05 11.62
C ARG A 191 15.36 -17.51 11.45
N SER A 192 15.77 -17.88 10.25
CA SER A 192 16.59 -19.06 10.01
C SER A 192 17.82 -18.58 9.26
N GLU A 193 18.83 -18.22 10.04
CA GLU A 193 20.27 -18.48 9.84
C GLU A 193 21.01 -18.02 11.10
#